data_AF-A0A660W2S5-F1
#
_entry.id   AF-A0A660W2S5-F1
#
_cell.length_a   1.000
_cell.length_b   1.000
_cell.length_c   1.000
_cell.angle_alpha   90.00
_cell.angle_beta   90.00
_cell.angle_gamma   90.00
#
_symmetry.space_group_name_H-M   'P 1'
#
loop_
_entity.id
_entity.type
_entity.pdbx_description
1 polymer ?
#
loop_
_entity_poly.entity_id
_entity_poly.type
_entity_poly.pdbx_seq_one_letter_code
_entity_poly.pdbx_strand_id
1 'polypeptide(L)'
;MSDFDFNDFFSGLDGQLKPIDEDLRLDEDLVMEQILENINTTPIGQVLKKIASLPEVRKEKVLDVRRQLTEGKYELNDRLNIALDKVLEDLTT
;
A
#
# COMPACT_ATOMS: atom_id res chain seq x y z
N MET A 1 -0.76 12.63 9.72
CA MET A 1 -0.11 11.32 9.66
C MET A 1 -1.18 10.32 10.01
N SER A 2 -1.71 9.61 9.02
CA SER A 2 -2.60 8.47 9.23
C SER A 2 -1.72 7.24 9.23
N ASP A 3 -1.63 6.58 10.38
CA ASP A 3 -0.98 5.29 10.52
C ASP A 3 -1.68 4.31 9.58
N PHE A 4 -0.96 3.81 8.59
CA PHE A 4 -1.47 2.80 7.67
C PHE A 4 -1.38 1.47 8.42
N ASP A 5 -2.49 1.08 9.06
CA ASP A 5 -2.56 -0.11 9.89
C ASP A 5 -2.79 -1.35 9.00
N PHE A 6 -1.77 -2.21 8.92
CA PHE A 6 -1.83 -3.47 8.16
C PHE A 6 -2.88 -4.45 8.71
N ASN A 7 -3.41 -4.19 9.90
CA ASN A 7 -4.38 -5.05 10.58
C ASN A 7 -5.75 -5.11 9.87
N ASP A 8 -6.11 -4.14 9.03
CA ASP A 8 -7.39 -4.15 8.31
C ASP A 8 -7.46 -5.16 7.15
N PHE A 9 -6.33 -5.73 6.72
CA PHE A 9 -6.35 -6.77 5.69
C PHE A 9 -6.83 -8.13 6.24
N PHE A 10 -6.72 -8.34 7.54
CA PHE A 10 -7.04 -9.60 8.21
C PHE A 10 -8.36 -9.56 9.00
N SER A 11 -8.95 -8.37 9.20
CA SER A 11 -10.19 -8.17 9.95
C SER A 11 -11.46 -8.77 9.30
N GLY A 12 -11.34 -9.32 8.08
CA GLY A 12 -12.42 -10.05 7.40
C GLY A 12 -12.57 -11.53 7.77
N LEU A 13 -11.70 -12.09 8.63
CA LEU A 13 -11.75 -13.50 9.05
C LEU A 13 -12.34 -13.68 10.46
N ASP A 14 -13.31 -12.86 10.84
CA ASP A 14 -14.07 -13.01 12.08
C ASP A 14 -15.09 -14.16 11.96
N GLY A 15 -14.57 -15.38 11.98
CA GLY A 15 -15.34 -16.63 11.99
C GLY A 15 -14.82 -17.60 13.04
N GLN A 16 -15.24 -17.40 14.31
CA GLN A 16 -14.99 -18.25 15.48
C GLN A 16 -13.52 -18.47 15.87
N LEU A 17 -13.06 -17.71 16.87
CA LEU A 17 -11.91 -18.05 17.70
C LEU A 17 -12.21 -19.33 18.51
N LYS A 18 -11.98 -20.49 17.87
CA LYS A 18 -11.62 -21.71 18.59
C LYS A 18 -10.19 -21.55 19.12
N PRO A 19 -9.83 -22.22 20.23
CA PRO A 19 -8.45 -22.17 20.73
C PRO A 19 -7.52 -22.58 19.59
N ILE A 20 -6.61 -21.67 19.21
CA ILE A 20 -5.67 -21.89 18.11
C ILE A 20 -4.73 -23.01 18.55
N ASP A 21 -4.91 -24.19 17.96
CA ASP A 21 -4.02 -25.32 18.12
C ASP A 21 -2.60 -24.87 17.78
N GLU A 22 -1.66 -25.14 18.69
CA GLU A 22 -0.25 -24.74 18.61
C GLU A 22 0.43 -25.20 17.30
N ASP A 23 -0.09 -26.25 16.66
CA ASP A 23 0.30 -26.75 15.33
C ASP A 23 0.07 -25.74 14.18
N LEU A 24 -0.93 -24.86 14.26
CA LEU A 24 -1.21 -23.88 13.20
C LEU A 24 -0.23 -22.70 13.21
N ARG A 25 0.33 -22.35 14.37
CA ARG A 25 1.29 -21.23 14.51
C ARG A 25 2.66 -21.59 13.92
N LEU A 26 3.05 -22.86 14.04
CA LEU A 26 4.29 -23.37 13.44
C LEU A 26 4.24 -23.29 11.90
N ASP A 27 3.07 -23.54 11.31
CA ASP A 27 2.86 -23.46 9.86
C ASP A 27 2.93 -22.01 9.34
N GLU A 28 2.37 -21.05 10.10
CA GLU A 28 2.49 -19.62 9.79
C GLU A 28 3.94 -19.12 9.85
N ASP A 29 4.71 -19.53 10.86
CA ASP A 29 6.13 -19.18 11.00
C ASP A 29 6.96 -19.76 9.83
N LEU A 30 6.69 -21.02 9.44
CA LEU A 30 7.33 -21.66 8.28
C LEU A 30 7.02 -20.94 6.96
N VAL A 31 5.76 -20.52 6.76
CA VAL A 31 5.35 -19.76 5.57
C VAL A 31 6.05 -18.40 5.53
N MET A 32 6.17 -17.72 6.67
CA MET A 32 6.88 -16.44 6.77
C MET A 32 8.36 -16.59 6.41
N GLU A 33 9.04 -17.62 6.92
CA GLU A 33 10.43 -17.92 6.58
C GLU A 33 10.61 -18.14 5.08
N GLN A 34 9.71 -18.91 4.46
CA GLN A 34 9.75 -19.17 3.02
C GLN A 34 9.54 -17.90 2.19
N ILE A 35 8.68 -16.99 2.64
CA ILE A 35 8.46 -15.68 2.00
C ILE A 35 9.74 -14.83 2.11
N LEU A 36 10.35 -14.76 3.30
CA LEU A 36 11.58 -13.99 3.53
C LEU A 36 12.76 -14.53 2.72
N GLU A 37 12.87 -15.84 2.57
CA GLU A 37 13.84 -16.48 1.69
C GLU A 37 13.59 -16.05 0.23
N ASN A 38 12.37 -16.22 -0.25
CA ASN A 38 11.99 -15.94 -1.62
C ASN A 38 12.15 -14.47 -2.02
N ILE A 39 11.94 -13.53 -1.08
CA ILE A 39 12.18 -12.09 -1.28
C ILE A 39 13.63 -11.82 -1.69
N ASN A 40 14.59 -12.62 -1.23
CA ASN A 40 16.01 -12.39 -1.51
C ASN A 40 16.54 -13.26 -2.67
N THR A 41 15.98 -14.44 -2.88
CA THR A 41 16.53 -15.44 -3.83
C THR A 41 15.85 -15.42 -5.19
N THR A 42 14.58 -15.02 -5.28
CA THR A 42 13.82 -15.07 -6.55
C THR A 42 13.89 -13.73 -7.30
N PRO A 43 13.84 -13.74 -8.65
CA PRO A 43 13.76 -12.51 -9.43
C PRO A 43 12.56 -11.64 -9.05
N ILE A 44 11.40 -12.25 -8.78
CA ILE A 44 10.19 -11.54 -8.36
C ILE A 44 10.36 -10.93 -6.96
N GLY A 45 10.94 -11.68 -6.02
CA GLY A 45 11.24 -11.21 -4.67
C GLY A 45 12.15 -9.98 -4.68
N GLN A 46 13.18 -9.99 -5.52
CA GLN A 46 14.08 -8.85 -5.70
C GLN A 46 13.36 -7.61 -6.26
N VAL A 47 12.40 -7.80 -7.16
CA VAL A 47 11.55 -6.70 -7.68
C VAL A 47 10.66 -6.17 -6.58
N LEU A 48 9.98 -7.04 -5.82
CA LEU A 48 9.14 -6.63 -4.69
C LEU A 48 9.93 -5.86 -3.62
N LYS A 49 11.15 -6.33 -3.31
CA LYS A 49 12.09 -5.63 -2.41
C LYS A 49 12.46 -4.23 -2.91
N LYS A 50 12.72 -4.10 -4.22
CA LYS A 50 12.99 -2.79 -4.84
C LYS A 50 11.76 -1.89 -4.79
N ILE A 51 10.57 -2.42 -5.05
CA ILE A 51 9.31 -1.66 -4.97
C ILE A 51 9.06 -1.18 -3.54
N ALA A 52 9.25 -2.04 -2.53
CA ALA A 52 9.11 -1.69 -1.13
C ALA A 52 10.13 -0.62 -0.66
N SER A 53 11.29 -0.52 -1.32
CA SER A 53 12.29 0.53 -1.05
C SER A 53 11.98 1.88 -1.72
N LEU A 54 10.97 1.94 -2.61
CA LEU A 54 10.59 3.19 -3.25
C LEU A 54 9.97 4.12 -2.20
N PRO A 55 10.25 5.44 -2.29
CA PRO A 55 9.64 6.39 -1.37
C PRO A 55 8.12 6.41 -1.58
N GLU A 56 7.38 6.41 -0.46
CA GLU A 56 5.92 6.55 -0.44
C GLU A 56 5.47 7.80 -1.22
N VAL A 57 6.22 8.91 -1.05
CA VAL A 57 6.01 10.14 -1.78
C VAL A 57 7.10 10.34 -2.84
N ARG A 58 6.70 10.33 -4.11
CA ARG A 58 7.58 10.67 -5.24
C ARG A 58 7.81 12.19 -5.28
N LYS A 59 8.81 12.66 -4.51
CA LYS A 59 9.16 14.08 -4.34
C LYS A 59 9.30 14.85 -5.65
N GLU A 60 9.90 14.23 -6.67
CA GLU A 60 10.07 14.84 -8.00
C GLU A 60 8.73 15.24 -8.63
N LYS A 61 7.74 14.34 -8.61
CA LYS A 61 6.39 14.60 -9.13
C LYS A 61 5.72 15.75 -8.36
N VAL A 62 5.91 15.82 -7.05
CA VAL A 62 5.37 16.91 -6.21
C VAL A 62 6.01 18.25 -6.60
N LEU A 63 7.33 18.30 -6.74
CA LEU A 63 8.05 19.52 -7.11
C LEU A 63 7.69 19.99 -8.52
N ASP A 64 7.55 19.07 -9.47
CA ASP A 64 7.12 19.38 -10.83
C ASP A 64 5.71 19.98 -10.85
N VAL A 65 4.74 19.35 -10.17
CA VAL A 65 3.37 19.87 -10.08
C VAL A 65 3.34 21.25 -9.40
N ARG A 66 4.09 21.44 -8.31
CA ARG A 66 4.21 22.75 -7.64
C ARG A 66 4.72 23.83 -8.60
N ARG A 67 5.75 23.53 -9.38
CA ARG A 67 6.27 24.44 -10.41
C ARG A 67 5.19 24.76 -11.45
N GLN A 68 4.50 23.76 -11.98
CA GLN A 68 3.44 23.98 -12.98
C GLN A 68 2.29 24.84 -12.44
N LEU A 69 1.92 24.66 -11.17
CA LEU A 69 0.93 25.50 -10.50
C LEU A 69 1.41 26.95 -10.39
N THR A 70 2.66 27.17 -9.96
CA THR A 70 3.25 28.52 -9.88
C THR A 70 3.35 29.19 -11.25
N GLU A 71 3.63 28.43 -12.30
CA GLU A 71 3.74 28.92 -13.67
C GLU A 71 2.37 29.08 -14.38
N GLY A 72 1.27 28.68 -13.74
CA GLY A 72 -0.07 28.70 -14.34
C GLY A 72 -0.25 27.73 -15.52
N LYS A 73 0.67 26.77 -15.69
CA LYS A 73 0.62 25.75 -16.77
C LYS A 73 -0.10 24.47 -16.34
N TYR A 74 -0.48 24.40 -15.07
CA TYR A 74 -1.20 23.25 -14.55
C TYR A 74 -2.67 23.30 -14.99
N GLU A 75 -3.11 22.25 -15.67
CA GLU A 75 -4.52 22.08 -16.04
C GLU A 75 -5.36 21.75 -14.81
N LEU A 76 -5.93 22.79 -14.21
CA LEU A 76 -6.66 22.68 -12.95
C LEU A 76 -8.05 22.06 -13.14
N ASN A 77 -8.80 22.48 -14.16
CA ASN A 77 -10.22 22.15 -14.31
C ASN A 77 -10.46 20.64 -14.43
N ASP A 78 -9.81 19.99 -15.39
CA ASP A 78 -10.00 18.55 -15.63
C ASP A 78 -9.51 17.72 -14.45
N ARG A 79 -8.41 18.14 -13.81
CA ARG A 79 -7.86 17.45 -12.64
C ARG A 79 -8.67 17.65 -11.37
N LEU A 80 -9.36 18.78 -11.24
CA LEU A 80 -10.24 19.07 -10.11
C LEU A 80 -11.49 18.18 -10.17
N ASN A 81 -12.06 17.98 -11.37
CA ASN A 81 -13.19 17.07 -11.56
C ASN A 81 -12.83 15.64 -11.11
N ILE A 82 -11.66 15.14 -11.55
CA ILE A 82 -11.17 13.81 -11.14
C ILE A 82 -10.93 13.74 -9.62
N ALA A 83 -10.40 14.82 -9.02
CA ALA A 83 -10.19 14.86 -7.57
C ALA A 83 -11.52 14.83 -6.80
N LEU A 84 -12.52 15.55 -7.29
CA LEU A 84 -13.86 15.57 -6.71
C LEU A 84 -14.50 14.18 -6.78
N ASP A 85 -14.44 13.52 -7.94
CA ASP A 85 -15.02 12.18 -8.11
C ASP A 85 -14.43 11.18 -7.10
N LYS A 86 -13.11 11.22 -6.88
CA LYS A 86 -12.44 10.36 -5.89
C LYS A 86 -12.84 10.66 -4.45
N VAL A 87 -12.96 11.94 -4.10
CA VAL A 87 -13.41 12.33 -2.75
C VAL A 87 -14.85 11.87 -2.52
N LEU A 88 -15.70 11.94 -3.54
CA LEU A 88 -17.08 11.45 -3.46
C LEU A 88 -17.13 9.93 -3.34
N GLU A 89 -16.28 9.20 -4.08
CA GLU A 89 -16.12 7.74 -3.95
C GLU A 89 -15.71 7.36 -2.52
N ASP A 90 -14.65 7.98 -1.98
CA ASP A 90 -14.15 7.71 -0.63
C ASP A 90 -15.19 8.01 0.47
N LEU A 91 -16.10 8.96 0.27
CA LEU A 91 -17.13 9.33 1.25
C LEU A 91 -18.40 8.48 1.16
N THR A 92 -18.62 7.77 0.05
CA THR A 92 -19.84 7.00 -0.20
C THR A 92 -19.63 5.49 -0.10
N THR A 93 -18.39 5.06 0.15
CA THR A 93 -17.99 3.66 0.38
C THR A 93 -17.60 3.45 1.84
#